data_AF-A0A8J3H5J3-F1
#
_entry.id   AF-A0A8J3H5J3-F1
#
_cell.length_a   1.000
_cell.length_b   1.000
_cell.length_c   1.000
_cell.angle_alpha   90.00
_cell.angle_beta   90.00
_cell.angle_gamma   90.00
#
_symmetry.space_group_name_H-M   'P 1'
#
loop_
_entity.id
_entity.type
_entity.pdbx_description
1 polymer ?
#
loop_
_entity_poly.entity_id
_entity_poly.type
_entity_poly.pdbx_seq_one_letter_code
_entity_poly.pdbx_strand_id
1 'polypeptide(L)'
;MRTMIVNVFEVLVAVFVVVGVIGVVVSGIAMMSNPYGGGGAAGLLYMVGGLVSIVMAAGVIYVLLDIRDNTKRTAAAVETLARNTAG
;
A
#
# COMPACT_ATOMS: atom_id res chain seq x y z
N MET A 1 6.47 0.22 -22.24
CA MET A 1 6.56 -1.01 -21.40
C MET A 1 6.73 -0.71 -19.91
N ARG A 2 7.62 0.21 -19.49
CA ARG A 2 7.86 0.51 -18.07
C ARG A 2 6.68 1.16 -17.32
N THR A 3 5.91 2.03 -17.97
CA THR A 3 4.68 2.62 -17.39
C THR A 3 3.58 1.57 -17.17
N MET A 4 3.49 0.58 -18.07
CA MET A 4 2.56 -0.54 -17.92
C MET A 4 2.91 -1.41 -16.70
N ILE A 5 4.21 -1.69 -16.49
CA ILE A 5 4.66 -2.43 -15.31
C ILE A 5 4.30 -1.69 -14.02
N VAL A 6 4.59 -0.39 -13.94
CA VAL A 6 4.24 0.42 -12.77
C VAL A 6 2.75 0.38 -12.47
N ASN A 7 1.91 0.61 -13.48
CA ASN A 7 0.46 0.61 -13.30
C ASN A 7 -0.05 -0.78 -12.91
N VAL A 8 0.51 -1.86 -13.46
CA VAL A 8 0.16 -3.23 -13.07
C VAL A 8 0.55 -3.49 -11.61
N PHE A 9 1.74 -3.06 -11.17
CA PHE A 9 2.16 -3.19 -9.78
C PHE A 9 1.22 -2.41 -8.84
N GLU A 10 0.81 -1.21 -9.20
CA GLU A 10 -0.14 -0.40 -8.43
C GLU A 10 -1.49 -1.12 -8.28
N VAL A 11 -2.03 -1.65 -9.38
CA VAL A 11 -3.28 -2.43 -9.37
C VAL A 11 -3.12 -3.72 -8.55
N LEU A 12 -2.00 -4.42 -8.67
CA LEU A 12 -1.75 -5.64 -7.88
C LEU A 12 -1.70 -5.34 -6.38
N VAL A 13 -1.05 -4.25 -5.98
CA VAL A 13 -1.00 -3.80 -4.58
C VAL A 13 -2.40 -3.42 -4.10
N ALA A 14 -3.18 -2.70 -4.92
CA ALA A 14 -4.57 -2.37 -4.59
C ALA A 14 -5.43 -3.63 -4.38
N VAL A 15 -5.31 -4.62 -5.27
CA VAL A 15 -5.98 -5.92 -5.11
C VAL A 15 -5.57 -6.61 -3.82
N PHE A 16 -4.27 -6.62 -3.50
CA PHE A 16 -3.75 -7.20 -2.25
C PHE A 16 -4.32 -6.51 -1.01
N VAL A 17 -4.43 -5.18 -1.03
CA VAL A 17 -5.04 -4.41 0.05
C VAL A 17 -6.50 -4.78 0.22
N VAL A 18 -7.28 -4.83 -0.86
CA VAL A 18 -8.71 -5.18 -0.81
C VAL A 18 -8.91 -6.59 -0.25
N VAL A 19 -8.18 -7.57 -0.77
CA VAL A 19 -8.24 -8.96 -0.28
C VAL A 19 -7.78 -9.04 1.19
N GLY A 20 -6.73 -8.32 1.56
CA GLY A 20 -6.22 -8.26 2.92
C GLY A 20 -7.26 -7.67 3.90
N VAL A 21 -7.91 -6.58 3.53
CA VAL A 21 -8.97 -5.94 4.35
C VAL A 21 -10.13 -6.92 4.56
N ILE A 22 -10.58 -7.58 3.49
CA ILE A 22 -11.62 -8.61 3.58
C ILE A 22 -11.17 -9.73 4.54
N GLY A 23 -9.94 -10.21 4.38
CA GLY A 23 -9.36 -11.25 5.25
C GLY A 23 -9.32 -10.84 6.72
N VAL A 24 -8.91 -9.61 7.02
CA VAL A 24 -8.88 -9.06 8.39
C VAL A 24 -10.28 -8.95 8.98
N VAL A 25 -11.25 -8.47 8.22
CA VAL A 25 -12.65 -8.34 8.68
C VAL A 25 -13.24 -9.72 8.97
N VAL A 26 -13.11 -10.68 8.04
CA VAL A 26 -13.64 -12.04 8.22
C VAL A 26 -12.98 -12.72 9.42
N SER A 27 -11.65 -12.62 9.55
CA SER A 27 -10.90 -13.23 10.64
C SER A 27 -11.23 -12.58 12.00
N GLY A 28 -11.42 -11.25 12.02
CA GLY A 28 -11.83 -10.54 13.21
C GLY A 28 -13.23 -10.97 13.69
N ILE A 29 -14.20 -11.11 12.78
CA ILE A 29 -15.54 -11.60 13.11
C ILE A 29 -15.46 -13.04 13.64
N ALA A 30 -14.71 -13.92 12.96
CA ALA A 30 -14.51 -15.30 13.39
C ALA A 30 -13.91 -15.37 14.81
N MET A 31 -12.95 -14.50 15.11
CA MET A 31 -12.34 -14.38 16.43
C MET A 31 -13.33 -13.94 17.51
N MET A 32 -14.30 -13.08 17.19
CA MET A 32 -15.35 -12.71 18.15
C MET A 32 -16.27 -13.88 18.50
N SER A 33 -16.46 -14.82 17.56
CA SER A 33 -17.32 -16.01 17.75
C SER A 33 -16.60 -17.21 18.35
N ASN A 34 -15.30 -17.13 18.65
CA ASN A 34 -14.52 -18.28 19.12
C ASN A 34 -14.74 -18.57 20.62
N PRO A 35 -15.29 -19.75 20.98
CA PRO A 35 -15.56 -20.11 22.37
C PRO A 35 -14.32 -20.48 23.20
N TYR A 36 -13.14 -20.64 22.58
CA TYR A 36 -11.91 -21.12 23.25
C TYR A 36 -10.92 -20.01 23.61
N GLY A 37 -11.35 -18.75 23.64
CA GLY A 37 -10.47 -17.60 23.91
C GLY A 37 -10.67 -16.41 22.97
N GLY A 38 -11.82 -16.36 22.30
CA GLY A 38 -12.29 -15.21 21.55
C GLY A 38 -13.23 -14.33 22.37
N GLY A 39 -13.43 -13.11 21.88
CA GLY A 39 -14.37 -12.15 22.44
C GLY A 39 -14.40 -10.88 21.62
N GLY A 40 -15.43 -10.05 21.81
CA GLY A 40 -15.61 -8.80 21.06
C GLY A 40 -14.37 -7.92 21.08
N ALA A 41 -13.75 -7.75 22.25
CA ALA A 41 -12.52 -6.96 22.41
C ALA A 41 -11.32 -7.54 21.65
N ALA A 42 -11.12 -8.87 21.67
CA ALA A 42 -10.02 -9.52 20.96
C ALA A 42 -10.17 -9.39 19.45
N GLY A 43 -11.39 -9.60 18.92
CA GLY A 43 -11.68 -9.43 17.50
C GLY A 43 -11.49 -7.98 17.03
N LEU A 44 -11.91 -6.99 17.84
CA LEU A 44 -11.69 -5.58 17.53
C LEU A 44 -10.19 -5.22 17.52
N LEU A 45 -9.43 -5.66 18.52
CA LEU A 45 -7.98 -5.43 18.57
C LEU A 45 -7.26 -6.09 17.38
N TYR A 46 -7.67 -7.30 16.99
CA TYR A 46 -7.17 -7.97 15.81
C TYR A 46 -7.45 -7.17 14.53
N MET A 47 -8.68 -6.68 14.36
CA MET A 47 -9.03 -5.85 13.20
C MET A 47 -8.19 -4.57 13.14
N VAL A 48 -8.06 -3.85 14.26
CA VAL A 48 -7.23 -2.64 14.33
C VAL A 48 -5.78 -2.97 13.98
N GLY A 49 -5.19 -3.99 14.61
CA GLY A 49 -3.80 -4.40 14.34
C GLY A 49 -3.58 -4.85 12.89
N GLY A 50 -4.53 -5.61 12.33
CA GLY A 50 -4.49 -6.08 10.95
C GLY A 50 -4.60 -4.93 9.94
N LEU A 51 -5.52 -3.99 10.15
CA LEU A 51 -5.66 -2.81 9.29
C LEU A 51 -4.44 -1.91 9.35
N VAL A 52 -3.89 -1.64 10.55
CA VAL A 52 -2.63 -0.90 10.71
C VAL A 52 -1.50 -1.60 9.94
N SER A 53 -1.40 -2.92 10.06
CA SER A 53 -0.38 -3.70 9.36
C SER A 53 -0.52 -3.61 7.84
N ILE A 54 -1.74 -3.67 7.30
CA ILE A 54 -2.02 -3.48 5.87
C ILE A 54 -1.62 -2.08 5.42
N VAL A 55 -2.00 -1.04 6.16
CA VAL A 55 -1.65 0.35 5.85
C VAL A 55 -0.14 0.54 5.85
N MET A 56 0.57 0.00 6.84
CA MET A 56 2.02 0.10 6.91
C MET A 56 2.68 -0.61 5.72
N ALA A 57 2.27 -1.85 5.42
CA ALA A 57 2.85 -2.61 4.32
C ALA A 57 2.58 -1.98 2.95
N ALA A 58 1.31 -1.67 2.66
CA ALA A 58 0.93 -1.06 1.39
C ALA A 58 1.46 0.37 1.25
N GLY A 59 1.44 1.14 2.35
CA GLY A 59 1.93 2.51 2.40
C GLY A 59 3.41 2.62 2.02
N VAL A 60 4.25 1.72 2.53
CA VAL A 60 5.67 1.65 2.13
C VAL A 60 5.80 1.41 0.63
N ILE A 61 5.02 0.49 0.08
CA ILE A 61 5.08 0.17 -1.35
C ILE A 61 4.68 1.39 -2.19
N TYR A 62 3.56 2.04 -1.88
CA TYR A 62 3.12 3.24 -2.59
C TYR A 62 4.13 4.38 -2.49
N VAL A 63 4.68 4.64 -1.30
CA VAL A 63 5.73 5.66 -1.11
C VAL A 63 6.94 5.38 -1.99
N LEU A 64 7.39 4.12 -2.10
CA LEU A 64 8.51 3.76 -2.97
C LEU A 64 8.19 3.95 -4.45
N LEU A 65 6.97 3.61 -4.88
CA LEU A 65 6.51 3.84 -6.25
C LEU A 65 6.50 5.35 -6.57
N ASP A 66 6.00 6.17 -5.66
CA ASP A 66 5.92 7.62 -5.81
C ASP A 66 7.30 8.30 -5.80
N ILE A 67 8.20 7.89 -4.89
CA ILE A 67 9.58 8.39 -4.86
C ILE A 67 10.24 8.17 -6.21
N ARG A 68 10.11 6.97 -6.80
CA ARG A 68 10.69 6.67 -8.10
C ARG A 68 10.18 7.62 -9.19
N ASP A 69 8.89 7.92 -9.20
CA ASP A 69 8.30 8.76 -10.24
C ASP A 69 8.63 10.25 -10.02
N ASN A 70 8.73 10.69 -8.77
CA ASN A 70 9.28 11.99 -8.41
C ASN A 70 10.75 12.14 -8.84
N THR A 71 11.60 11.14 -8.60
CA THR A 71 13.00 11.16 -9.03
C THR A 71 13.13 11.32 -10.55
N LYS A 72 12.29 10.64 -11.34
CA LYS A 72 12.30 10.78 -12.80
C LYS A 72 11.91 12.19 -13.24
N ARG A 73 10.86 12.76 -12.63
CA ARG A 73 10.40 14.12 -12.94
C ARG A 73 11.48 15.15 -12.62
N THR A 74 12.15 14.99 -11.48
CA THR A 74 13.27 15.86 -11.09
C THR A 74 14.42 15.75 -12.08
N ALA A 75 14.80 14.54 -12.50
CA ALA A 75 15.85 14.36 -13.51
C ALA A 75 15.51 15.06 -14.84
N ALA A 76 14.27 14.88 -15.34
CA ALA A 76 13.82 15.54 -16.57
C ALA A 76 13.78 17.07 -16.46
N ALA A 77 13.42 17.60 -15.29
CA ALA A 77 13.44 19.03 -15.03
C ALA A 77 14.87 19.59 -15.02
N VAL A 78 15.81 18.87 -14.39
CA VAL A 78 17.24 19.25 -14.36
C VAL A 78 17.85 19.23 -15.77
N GLU A 79 17.57 18.20 -16.57
CA GLU A 79 18.02 18.14 -17.97
C GLU A 79 17.49 19.32 -18.81
N THR A 80 16.23 19.71 -18.59
CA THR A 80 15.61 20.83 -19.29
C THR A 80 16.21 22.16 -18.85
N LEU A 81 16.46 22.33 -17.55
CA LEU A 81 17.14 23.52 -17.03
C LEU A 81 18.54 23.66 -17.62
N ALA A 82 19.32 22.58 -17.63
CA ALA A 82 20.67 22.56 -18.18
C ALA A 82 20.71 22.95 -19.67
N ARG A 83 19.75 22.43 -20.46
CA ARG A 83 19.59 22.83 -21.88
C ARG A 83 19.26 24.31 -22.04
N ASN A 84 18.39 24.85 -21.20
CA ASN A 84 17.98 26.26 -21.29
C ASN A 84 19.06 27.24 -20.81
N THR A 85 19.95 26.82 -19.91
CA THR A 85 21.07 27.65 -19.45
C THR A 85 22.30 27.60 -20.35
N ALA A 86 22.37 26.64 -21.28
CA ALA A 86 23.51 26.44 -22.18
C ALA A 86 23.32 27.07 -23.57
N GLY A 87 22.16 27.67 -23.84
CA GLY A 87 21.85 28.44 -25.06
C GLY A 87 21.64 29.91 -24.74
#